data_AF-A0A3D2AUZ2-F1
#
_entry.id   AF-A0A3D2AUZ2-F1
#
_cell.length_a   1.000
_cell.length_b   1.000
_cell.length_c   1.000
_cell.angle_alpha   90.00
_cell.angle_beta   90.00
_cell.angle_gamma   90.00
#
_symmetry.space_group_name_H-M   'P 1'
#
loop_
_entity.id
_entity.type
_entity.pdbx_description
1 polymer ?
#
loop_
_entity_poly.entity_id
_entity_poly.type
_entity_poly.pdbx_seq_one_letter_code
_entity_poly.pdbx_strand_id
1 'polypeptide(L)'
;TSGREGLWVINGKMGYDCFESAWGGSETLTIGQSAPTPADLGSYGVLGWLADEFNVPLEIRNVAAAGSAEQYLMMERGDVNSWLSGTLWDQFPRTRPDWLPNGFIRPFADMSVPGFDLGNNGQMDFHCPNVADAHLDEAQTAIYNAFRGPQIYAAKNVVGPPGMEKGVANALRNALADAMNDEKFASDMQGFTGIKNNFSGGEAAQQQLIETTQAFLDKKDDVDKIIEAVHAKYVK
;
A
#
# COMPACT_ATOMS: atom_id res chain seq x y z
N THR A 1 4.68 -5.25 -12.23
CA THR A 1 3.44 -4.85 -11.52
C THR A 1 3.74 -3.58 -10.77
N SER A 2 3.63 -2.41 -11.42
CA SER A 2 3.77 -1.13 -10.74
C SER A 2 2.61 -0.98 -9.76
N GLY A 3 2.87 -1.24 -8.48
CA GLY A 3 1.90 -1.13 -7.40
C GLY A 3 1.64 0.33 -7.04
N ARG A 4 1.29 1.16 -8.03
CA ARG A 4 0.96 2.59 -7.85
C ARG A 4 -0.39 2.80 -7.18
N GLU A 5 -1.17 1.74 -7.16
CA GLU A 5 -2.45 1.64 -6.50
C GLU A 5 -2.27 1.41 -5.00
N GLY A 6 -3.15 1.99 -4.20
CA GLY A 6 -3.22 1.76 -2.78
C GLY A 6 -4.65 1.69 -2.33
N LEU A 7 -4.94 0.82 -1.40
CA LEU A 7 -6.28 0.64 -0.88
C LEU A 7 -6.24 0.51 0.63
N TRP A 8 -7.02 1.35 1.31
CA TRP A 8 -7.42 1.11 2.68
C TRP A 8 -8.80 0.44 2.67
N VAL A 9 -8.90 -0.75 3.27
CA VAL A 9 -10.17 -1.45 3.47
C VAL A 9 -10.59 -1.43 4.93
N ILE A 10 -11.89 -1.55 5.15
CA ILE A 10 -12.53 -1.68 6.47
C ILE A 10 -13.46 -2.88 6.49
N ASN A 11 -13.82 -3.35 7.68
CA ASN A 11 -14.86 -4.35 7.85
C ASN A 11 -16.19 -3.79 7.35
N GLY A 12 -16.90 -4.56 6.54
CA GLY A 12 -18.13 -4.09 5.89
C GLY A 12 -19.33 -3.93 6.82
N LYS A 13 -19.15 -4.05 8.15
CA LYS A 13 -20.15 -3.66 9.16
C LYS A 13 -19.91 -2.27 9.76
N MET A 14 -18.77 -1.63 9.49
CA MET A 14 -18.46 -0.30 10.02
C MET A 14 -19.36 0.78 9.39
N GLY A 15 -19.64 1.84 10.14
CA GLY A 15 -20.51 2.94 9.72
C GLY A 15 -19.94 3.88 8.65
N TYR A 16 -18.68 3.69 8.27
CA TYR A 16 -17.98 4.54 7.31
C TYR A 16 -18.17 4.07 5.86
N ASP A 17 -18.26 5.03 4.94
CA ASP A 17 -18.32 4.81 3.49
C ASP A 17 -16.96 5.13 2.85
N CYS A 18 -16.69 6.41 2.56
CA CYS A 18 -15.37 6.90 2.13
C CYS A 18 -14.57 7.51 3.30
N PHE A 19 -13.27 7.75 3.07
CA PHE A 19 -12.33 8.26 4.08
C PHE A 19 -12.88 9.44 4.90
N GLU A 20 -13.54 10.38 4.24
CA GLU A 20 -14.10 11.61 4.80
C GLU A 20 -15.21 11.34 5.82
N SER A 21 -15.92 10.22 5.68
CA SER A 21 -16.96 9.83 6.63
C SER A 21 -16.41 9.45 8.00
N ALA A 22 -15.11 9.18 8.12
CA ALA A 22 -14.44 8.88 9.39
C ALA A 22 -13.86 10.11 10.09
N TRP A 23 -13.86 11.28 9.45
CA TRP A 23 -13.29 12.50 10.02
C TRP A 23 -14.06 12.95 11.26
N GLY A 24 -13.39 12.98 12.41
CA GLY A 24 -14.04 13.25 13.70
C GLY A 24 -15.09 12.20 14.10
N GLY A 25 -15.06 11.03 13.48
CA GLY A 25 -15.95 9.93 13.79
C GLY A 25 -15.68 9.31 15.18
N SER A 26 -16.45 8.28 15.53
CA SER A 26 -16.34 7.61 16.85
C SER A 26 -15.95 6.13 16.78
N GLU A 27 -16.10 5.47 15.63
CA GLU A 27 -15.70 4.07 15.47
C GLU A 27 -14.19 3.99 15.20
N THR A 28 -13.46 3.27 16.05
CA THR A 28 -12.00 3.13 15.90
C THR A 28 -11.64 2.14 14.80
N LEU A 29 -10.87 2.60 13.82
CA LEU A 29 -10.20 1.75 12.84
C LEU A 29 -9.05 1.04 13.55
N THR A 30 -9.09 -0.29 13.59
CA THR A 30 -8.07 -1.14 14.22
C THR A 30 -7.33 -1.89 13.14
N ILE A 31 -6.00 -1.81 13.15
CA ILE A 31 -5.11 -2.44 12.15
C ILE A 31 -4.03 -3.21 12.90
N GLY A 32 -3.67 -4.39 12.42
CA GLY A 32 -2.55 -5.15 12.96
C GLY A 32 -1.27 -4.79 12.22
N GLN A 33 -0.19 -4.47 12.92
CA GLN A 33 1.12 -4.28 12.29
C GLN A 33 2.22 -4.79 13.23
N SER A 34 3.26 -5.41 12.68
CA SER A 34 4.46 -5.73 13.44
C SER A 34 5.32 -4.48 13.58
N ALA A 35 5.09 -3.72 14.64
CA ALA A 35 5.76 -2.46 14.91
C ALA A 35 6.25 -2.36 16.37
N PRO A 36 7.18 -3.23 16.82
CA PRO A 36 7.68 -3.18 18.19
C PRO A 36 8.47 -1.90 18.51
N THR A 37 9.04 -1.25 17.49
CA THR A 37 9.68 0.07 17.59
C THR A 37 9.12 1.03 16.55
N PRO A 38 9.32 2.36 16.70
CA PRO A 38 8.90 3.32 15.67
C PRO A 38 9.45 2.99 14.28
N ALA A 39 10.72 2.58 14.18
CA ALA A 39 11.36 2.24 12.92
C ALA A 39 10.66 1.10 12.15
N ASP A 40 9.94 0.23 12.85
CA ASP A 40 9.24 -0.92 12.27
C ASP A 40 7.85 -0.55 11.69
N LEU A 41 7.35 0.65 11.97
CA LEU A 41 6.04 1.09 11.47
C LEU A 41 6.06 1.31 9.94
N GLY A 42 7.20 1.78 9.41
CA GLY A 42 7.41 1.99 7.98
C GLY A 42 6.29 2.82 7.34
N SER A 43 5.76 2.33 6.21
CA SER A 43 4.73 3.05 5.46
C SER A 43 3.36 3.11 6.15
N TYR A 44 3.11 2.32 7.20
CA TYR A 44 1.88 2.45 8.00
C TYR A 44 1.85 3.73 8.82
N GLY A 45 2.98 4.44 8.97
CA GLY A 45 3.02 5.78 9.54
C GLY A 45 2.07 6.77 8.85
N VAL A 46 1.81 6.57 7.54
CA VAL A 46 0.87 7.41 6.78
C VAL A 46 -0.55 7.37 7.36
N LEU A 47 -0.98 6.24 7.93
CA LEU A 47 -2.33 6.11 8.48
C LEU A 47 -2.48 6.89 9.77
N GLY A 48 -1.48 6.84 10.64
CA GLY A 48 -1.46 7.63 11.87
C GLY A 48 -1.32 9.11 11.58
N TRP A 49 -0.51 9.48 10.58
CA TRP A 49 -0.41 10.87 10.14
C TRP A 49 -1.74 11.39 9.60
N LEU A 50 -2.39 10.67 8.69
CA LEU A 50 -3.73 11.02 8.21
C LEU A 50 -4.76 11.05 9.35
N ALA A 51 -4.64 10.16 10.33
CA ALA A 51 -5.49 10.17 11.50
C ALA A 51 -5.30 11.42 12.37
N ASP A 52 -4.07 11.96 12.45
CA ASP A 52 -3.80 13.24 13.10
C ASP A 52 -4.36 14.42 12.29
N GLU A 53 -4.10 14.47 10.97
CA GLU A 53 -4.55 15.57 10.09
C GLU A 53 -6.08 15.69 10.04
N PHE A 54 -6.78 14.55 10.00
CA PHE A 54 -8.24 14.50 9.80
C PHE A 54 -9.03 14.05 11.04
N ASN A 55 -8.36 13.90 12.18
CA ASN A 55 -8.96 13.43 13.43
C ASN A 55 -9.74 12.11 13.25
N VAL A 56 -9.12 11.13 12.58
CA VAL A 56 -9.71 9.80 12.38
C VAL A 56 -9.37 8.90 13.58
N PRO A 57 -10.36 8.24 14.21
CA PRO A 57 -10.09 7.29 15.28
C PRO A 57 -9.32 6.07 14.76
N LEU A 58 -8.09 5.89 15.22
CA LEU A 58 -7.19 4.81 14.79
C LEU A 58 -6.55 4.11 16.00
N GLU A 59 -6.32 2.81 15.87
CA GLU A 59 -5.47 2.00 16.74
C GLU A 59 -4.64 1.05 15.86
N ILE A 60 -3.35 0.96 16.16
CA ILE A 60 -2.42 0.03 15.52
C ILE A 60 -2.03 -1.01 16.56
N ARG A 61 -2.54 -2.23 16.42
CA ARG A 61 -2.20 -3.35 17.30
C ARG A 61 -0.83 -3.88 16.94
N ASN A 62 0.10 -3.85 17.89
CA ASN A 62 1.41 -4.44 17.69
C ASN A 62 1.29 -5.97 17.74
N VAL A 63 1.61 -6.63 16.62
CA VAL A 63 1.53 -8.09 16.48
C VAL A 63 2.89 -8.68 16.11
N ALA A 64 3.09 -9.97 16.38
CA ALA A 64 4.38 -10.62 16.12
C ALA A 64 4.74 -10.71 14.63
N ALA A 65 3.74 -10.70 13.75
CA ALA A 65 3.92 -10.75 12.30
C ALA A 65 2.74 -10.07 11.60
N ALA A 66 3.04 -9.34 10.53
CA ALA A 66 2.04 -8.68 9.70
C ALA A 66 2.40 -8.82 8.21
N GLY A 67 1.73 -9.76 7.55
CA GLY A 67 1.68 -9.91 6.10
C GLY A 67 0.24 -10.14 5.66
N SER A 68 -0.02 -10.22 4.36
CA SER A 68 -1.41 -10.35 3.87
C SER A 68 -2.13 -11.59 4.43
N ALA A 69 -1.42 -12.70 4.62
CA ALA A 69 -2.00 -13.92 5.18
C ALA A 69 -2.44 -13.72 6.65
N GLU A 70 -1.59 -13.10 7.46
CA GLU A 70 -1.89 -12.76 8.85
C GLU A 70 -3.04 -11.75 8.93
N GLN A 71 -3.06 -10.75 8.06
CA GLN A 71 -4.14 -9.76 7.98
C GLN A 71 -5.48 -10.39 7.65
N TYR A 72 -5.51 -11.37 6.72
CA TYR A 72 -6.74 -12.08 6.43
C TYR A 72 -7.30 -12.76 7.67
N LEU A 73 -6.45 -13.49 8.40
CA LEU A 73 -6.86 -14.19 9.63
C LEU A 73 -7.31 -13.23 10.72
N MET A 74 -6.60 -12.11 10.92
CA MET A 74 -6.99 -11.10 11.92
C MET A 74 -8.34 -10.46 11.57
N MET A 75 -8.61 -10.16 10.30
CA MET A 75 -9.91 -9.68 9.84
C MET A 75 -11.00 -10.74 10.03
N GLU A 76 -10.75 -12.00 9.66
CA GLU A 76 -11.69 -13.13 9.80
C GLU A 76 -12.05 -13.40 11.26
N ARG A 77 -11.09 -13.27 12.19
CA ARG A 77 -11.30 -13.43 13.64
C ARG A 77 -11.91 -12.19 14.31
N GLY A 78 -11.92 -11.04 13.63
CA GLY A 78 -12.33 -9.76 14.22
C GLY A 78 -11.29 -9.17 15.18
N ASP A 79 -10.03 -9.62 15.09
CA ASP A 79 -8.93 -9.02 15.86
C ASP A 79 -8.60 -7.61 15.35
N VAL A 80 -8.93 -7.30 14.11
CA VAL A 80 -8.77 -5.99 13.49
C VAL A 80 -9.98 -5.76 12.58
N ASN A 81 -10.32 -4.50 12.33
CA ASN A 81 -11.43 -4.14 11.46
C ASN A 81 -10.99 -3.36 10.22
N SER A 82 -9.70 -3.17 10.01
CA SER A 82 -9.18 -2.35 8.93
C SER A 82 -7.80 -2.79 8.49
N TRP A 83 -7.42 -2.46 7.24
CA TRP A 83 -6.16 -2.86 6.64
C TRP A 83 -5.76 -1.99 5.45
N LEU A 84 -4.49 -1.57 5.41
CA LEU A 84 -3.86 -0.91 4.26
C LEU A 84 -3.11 -1.91 3.37
N SER A 85 -3.36 -1.85 2.07
CA SER A 85 -2.67 -2.66 1.07
C SER A 85 -2.27 -1.87 -0.17
N GLY A 86 -1.22 -2.32 -0.87
CA GLY A 86 -0.75 -1.72 -2.12
C GLY A 86 -1.03 -2.54 -3.39
N THR A 87 -1.50 -3.79 -3.29
CA THR A 87 -1.72 -4.61 -4.50
C THR A 87 -2.89 -5.57 -4.42
N LEU A 88 -3.76 -5.43 -3.41
CA LEU A 88 -4.81 -6.42 -3.16
C LEU A 88 -6.13 -6.14 -3.84
N TRP A 89 -6.36 -4.91 -4.28
CA TRP A 89 -7.60 -4.55 -4.94
C TRP A 89 -7.93 -5.50 -6.09
N ASP A 90 -6.99 -5.68 -7.01
CA ASP A 90 -7.09 -6.62 -8.13
C ASP A 90 -7.05 -8.09 -7.71
N GLN A 91 -6.52 -8.43 -6.53
CA GLN A 91 -6.33 -9.81 -6.07
C GLN A 91 -7.54 -10.37 -5.32
N PHE A 92 -8.40 -9.54 -4.73
CA PHE A 92 -9.57 -9.99 -3.99
C PHE A 92 -10.47 -10.96 -4.78
N PRO A 93 -10.79 -10.72 -6.07
CA PRO A 93 -11.62 -11.65 -6.84
C PRO A 93 -11.09 -13.08 -6.91
N ARG A 94 -9.78 -13.29 -6.74
CA ARG A 94 -9.15 -14.62 -6.74
C ARG A 94 -8.87 -15.15 -5.35
N THR A 95 -8.33 -14.30 -4.48
CA THR A 95 -7.84 -14.72 -3.16
C THR A 95 -8.95 -14.82 -2.12
N ARG A 96 -10.00 -14.01 -2.26
CA ARG A 96 -11.17 -13.92 -1.38
C ARG A 96 -12.42 -13.48 -2.17
N PRO A 97 -12.91 -14.32 -3.11
CA PRO A 97 -13.97 -13.95 -4.05
C PRO A 97 -15.27 -13.49 -3.37
N ASP A 98 -15.56 -13.97 -2.17
CA ASP A 98 -16.83 -13.67 -1.50
C ASP A 98 -16.79 -12.45 -0.58
N TRP A 99 -15.60 -11.85 -0.37
CA TRP A 99 -15.42 -10.83 0.66
C TRP A 99 -16.05 -9.48 0.31
N LEU A 100 -15.80 -8.98 -0.90
CA LEU A 100 -16.40 -7.73 -1.37
C LEU A 100 -17.91 -7.93 -1.68
N PRO A 101 -18.34 -8.95 -2.45
CA PRO A 101 -19.74 -9.11 -2.81
C PRO A 101 -20.68 -9.32 -1.62
N ASN A 102 -20.23 -10.03 -0.58
CA ASN A 102 -21.05 -10.26 0.62
C ASN A 102 -20.87 -9.17 1.69
N GLY A 103 -20.10 -8.11 1.40
CA GLY A 103 -19.86 -7.01 2.34
C GLY A 103 -19.11 -7.43 3.61
N PHE A 104 -18.24 -8.44 3.54
CA PHE A 104 -17.36 -8.78 4.65
C PHE A 104 -16.31 -7.68 4.87
N ILE A 105 -15.74 -7.16 3.79
CA ILE A 105 -14.99 -5.91 3.76
C ILE A 105 -15.65 -4.91 2.83
N ARG A 106 -15.32 -3.62 3.03
CA ARG A 106 -15.62 -2.54 2.10
C ARG A 106 -14.34 -1.75 1.82
N PRO A 107 -14.13 -1.33 0.57
CA PRO A 107 -13.00 -0.49 0.23
C PRO A 107 -13.35 0.94 0.71
N PHE A 108 -12.43 1.61 1.41
CA PHE A 108 -12.72 2.78 2.25
C PHE A 108 -11.96 4.04 1.80
N ALA A 109 -10.71 3.88 1.37
CA ALA A 109 -9.91 4.99 0.89
C ALA A 109 -9.02 4.53 -0.26
N ASP A 110 -8.97 5.33 -1.32
CA ASP A 110 -7.96 5.19 -2.36
C ASP A 110 -6.67 5.86 -1.87
N MET A 111 -5.68 5.00 -1.63
CA MET A 111 -4.37 5.31 -1.09
C MET A 111 -3.28 5.23 -2.19
N SER A 112 -3.67 5.39 -3.44
CA SER A 112 -2.76 5.47 -4.58
C SER A 112 -1.91 6.73 -4.51
N VAL A 113 -0.84 6.80 -5.29
CA VAL A 113 -0.08 8.06 -5.47
C VAL A 113 -0.91 9.06 -6.28
N PRO A 114 -0.66 10.38 -6.13
CA PRO A 114 -1.37 11.42 -6.87
C PRO A 114 -1.44 11.15 -8.38
N GLY A 115 -2.61 11.38 -8.98
CA GLY A 115 -2.88 11.16 -10.40
C GLY A 115 -3.13 9.70 -10.80
N PHE A 116 -3.31 8.80 -9.83
CA PHE A 116 -3.72 7.41 -10.05
C PHE A 116 -4.96 7.11 -9.23
N ASP A 117 -5.93 6.44 -9.83
CA ASP A 117 -7.17 6.04 -9.18
C ASP A 117 -7.34 4.52 -9.24
N LEU A 118 -7.96 3.96 -8.19
CA LEU A 118 -8.44 2.59 -8.20
C LEU A 118 -9.58 2.42 -9.20
N GLY A 119 -9.39 1.53 -10.18
CA GLY A 119 -10.42 1.17 -11.15
C GLY A 119 -11.35 0.05 -10.69
N ASN A 120 -12.05 -0.56 -11.64
CA ASN A 120 -12.80 -1.79 -11.42
C ASN A 120 -11.85 -2.99 -11.21
N ASN A 121 -12.06 -3.80 -10.17
CA ASN A 121 -11.24 -5.01 -9.93
C ASN A 121 -11.83 -6.31 -10.50
N GLY A 122 -12.93 -6.25 -11.24
CA GLY A 122 -13.69 -7.39 -11.76
C GLY A 122 -14.86 -7.82 -10.88
N GLN A 123 -14.99 -7.30 -9.66
CA GLN A 123 -16.14 -7.54 -8.78
C GLN A 123 -16.98 -6.30 -8.55
N MET A 124 -16.34 -5.13 -8.46
CA MET A 124 -17.01 -3.86 -8.29
C MET A 124 -16.13 -2.69 -8.76
N ASP A 125 -16.77 -1.55 -9.01
CA ASP A 125 -16.10 -0.26 -9.19
C ASP A 125 -15.73 0.32 -7.83
N PHE A 126 -14.58 1.00 -7.74
CA PHE A 126 -14.23 1.81 -6.58
C PHE A 126 -14.76 3.24 -6.77
N HIS A 127 -15.48 3.78 -5.78
CA HIS A 127 -16.20 5.06 -5.93
C HIS A 127 -15.63 6.22 -5.11
N CYS A 128 -14.80 5.96 -4.11
CA CYS A 128 -14.24 7.03 -3.28
C CYS A 128 -13.12 7.77 -4.03
N PRO A 129 -12.88 9.05 -3.71
CA PRO A 129 -11.79 9.79 -4.33
C PRO A 129 -10.42 9.31 -3.82
N ASN A 130 -9.38 9.54 -4.62
CA ASN A 130 -7.98 9.45 -4.17
C ASN A 130 -7.74 10.46 -3.04
N VAL A 131 -7.24 9.97 -1.90
CA VAL A 131 -7.04 10.79 -0.69
C VAL A 131 -6.06 11.93 -0.94
N ALA A 132 -4.97 11.66 -1.66
CA ALA A 132 -3.95 12.66 -1.92
C ALA A 132 -4.47 13.76 -2.84
N ASP A 133 -5.17 13.40 -3.92
CA ASP A 133 -5.67 14.38 -4.89
C ASP A 133 -6.85 15.21 -4.35
N ALA A 134 -7.71 14.62 -3.50
CA ALA A 134 -8.94 15.27 -3.06
C ALA A 134 -8.82 16.04 -1.73
N HIS A 135 -7.87 15.69 -0.87
CA HIS A 135 -7.86 16.17 0.52
C HIS A 135 -6.55 16.75 1.01
N LEU A 136 -5.44 16.54 0.29
CA LEU A 136 -4.14 17.03 0.71
C LEU A 136 -3.76 18.28 -0.07
N ASP A 137 -3.16 19.25 0.63
CA ASP A 137 -2.47 20.35 -0.03
C ASP A 137 -1.08 19.93 -0.55
N GLU A 138 -0.34 20.85 -1.17
CA GLU A 138 0.99 20.57 -1.73
C GLU A 138 2.00 20.08 -0.67
N ALA A 139 1.98 20.67 0.53
CA ALA A 139 2.91 20.32 1.59
C ALA A 139 2.59 18.95 2.20
N GLN A 140 1.31 18.67 2.42
CA GLN A 140 0.79 17.39 2.88
C GLN A 140 1.04 16.30 1.82
N THR A 141 0.82 16.60 0.54
CA THR A 141 1.09 15.67 -0.57
C THR A 141 2.56 15.25 -0.62
N ALA A 142 3.49 16.17 -0.33
CA ALA A 142 4.91 15.83 -0.24
C ALA A 142 5.21 14.83 0.90
N ILE A 143 4.58 14.99 2.08
CA ILE A 143 4.71 14.05 3.20
C ILE A 143 4.10 12.69 2.83
N TYR A 144 2.88 12.70 2.27
CA TYR A 144 2.19 11.50 1.82
C TYR A 144 3.05 10.69 0.83
N ASN A 145 3.64 11.37 -0.15
CA ASN A 145 4.52 10.74 -1.13
C ASN A 145 5.83 10.23 -0.53
N ALA A 146 6.36 10.86 0.53
CA ALA A 146 7.51 10.35 1.24
C ALA A 146 7.21 8.99 1.92
N PHE A 147 6.00 8.77 2.42
CA PHE A 147 5.57 7.46 2.92
C PHE A 147 5.26 6.46 1.80
N ARG A 148 4.45 6.88 0.82
CA ARG A 148 3.83 5.97 -0.15
C ARG A 148 4.74 5.67 -1.34
N GLY A 149 5.51 6.64 -1.80
CA GLY A 149 6.41 6.52 -2.95
C GLY A 149 7.37 5.33 -2.83
N PRO A 150 8.21 5.24 -1.78
CA PRO A 150 9.11 4.12 -1.59
C PRO A 150 8.38 2.78 -1.54
N GLN A 151 7.25 2.67 -0.82
CA GLN A 151 6.47 1.43 -0.75
C GLN A 151 6.01 0.96 -2.14
N ILE A 152 5.62 1.90 -3.00
CA ILE A 152 4.97 1.65 -4.28
C ILE A 152 5.98 1.38 -5.40
N TYR A 153 7.02 2.22 -5.50
CA TYR A 153 8.00 2.16 -6.57
C TYR A 153 9.17 1.24 -6.25
N ALA A 154 9.47 1.01 -4.96
CA ALA A 154 10.42 -0.01 -4.55
C ALA A 154 9.79 -1.42 -4.47
N ALA A 155 8.46 -1.55 -4.65
CA ALA A 155 7.77 -2.84 -4.57
C ALA A 155 8.17 -3.79 -5.70
N LYS A 156 8.38 -5.07 -5.33
CA LYS A 156 8.55 -6.19 -6.25
C LYS A 156 9.70 -6.04 -7.25
N ASN A 157 10.75 -5.31 -6.87
CA ASN A 157 11.99 -5.20 -7.63
C ASN A 157 12.88 -6.44 -7.42
N VAL A 158 13.63 -6.79 -8.48
CA VAL A 158 14.74 -7.74 -8.38
C VAL A 158 16.04 -6.92 -8.29
N VAL A 159 16.69 -6.99 -7.13
CA VAL A 159 17.90 -6.20 -6.83
C VAL A 159 19.08 -7.14 -6.59
N GLY A 160 20.21 -6.86 -7.23
CA GLY A 160 21.46 -7.58 -7.01
C GLY A 160 22.31 -6.94 -5.90
N PRO A 161 23.20 -7.69 -5.23
CA PRO A 161 24.15 -7.13 -4.27
C PRO A 161 25.02 -6.00 -4.85
N PRO A 162 25.49 -5.07 -4.00
CA PRO A 162 26.51 -4.10 -4.38
C PRO A 162 27.75 -4.77 -5.00
N GLY A 163 28.24 -4.22 -6.10
CA GLY A 163 29.43 -4.73 -6.78
C GLY A 163 29.22 -6.00 -7.61
N MET A 164 27.98 -6.42 -7.86
CA MET A 164 27.68 -7.52 -8.78
C MET A 164 28.38 -7.33 -10.13
N GLU A 165 29.01 -8.39 -10.64
CA GLU A 165 29.65 -8.37 -11.95
C GLU A 165 28.67 -7.97 -13.06
N LYS A 166 29.07 -7.04 -13.93
CA LYS A 166 28.20 -6.49 -14.99
C LYS A 166 27.61 -7.58 -15.90
N GLY A 167 28.39 -8.62 -16.22
CA GLY A 167 27.91 -9.73 -17.04
C GLY A 167 26.74 -10.47 -16.39
N VAL A 168 26.85 -10.78 -15.10
CA VAL A 168 25.80 -11.43 -14.31
C VAL A 168 24.58 -10.52 -14.17
N ALA A 169 24.77 -9.24 -13.86
CA ALA A 169 23.68 -8.27 -13.73
C ALA A 169 22.90 -8.14 -15.05
N ASN A 170 23.59 -8.07 -16.18
CA ASN A 170 22.96 -7.97 -17.50
C ASN A 170 22.23 -9.25 -17.87
N ALA A 171 22.79 -10.43 -17.58
CA ALA A 171 22.12 -11.70 -17.83
C ALA A 171 20.81 -11.82 -17.05
N LEU A 172 20.78 -11.44 -15.76
CA LEU A 172 19.58 -11.45 -14.94
C LEU A 172 18.53 -10.43 -15.42
N ARG A 173 18.96 -9.21 -15.77
CA ARG A 173 18.08 -8.17 -16.33
C ARG A 173 17.41 -8.64 -17.62
N ASN A 174 18.19 -9.23 -18.53
CA ASN A 174 17.69 -9.73 -19.81
C ASN A 174 16.74 -10.90 -19.60
N ALA A 175 17.10 -11.89 -18.76
CA ALA A 175 16.23 -13.02 -18.48
C ALA A 175 14.88 -12.61 -17.88
N LEU A 176 14.86 -11.62 -16.97
CA LEU A 176 13.62 -11.08 -16.43
C LEU A 176 12.81 -10.33 -17.50
N ALA A 177 13.47 -9.51 -18.32
CA ALA A 177 12.80 -8.80 -19.40
C ALA A 177 12.20 -9.78 -20.43
N ASP A 178 12.93 -10.81 -20.82
CA ASP A 178 12.48 -11.85 -21.74
C ASP A 178 11.27 -12.59 -21.17
N ALA A 179 11.32 -12.99 -19.90
CA ALA A 179 10.18 -13.63 -19.24
C ALA A 179 8.96 -12.70 -19.17
N MET A 180 9.14 -11.45 -18.78
CA MET A 180 8.03 -10.50 -18.66
C MET A 180 7.46 -10.04 -20.01
N ASN A 181 8.22 -10.19 -21.10
CA ASN A 181 7.77 -9.91 -22.46
C ASN A 181 7.21 -11.16 -23.17
N ASP A 182 7.42 -12.36 -22.62
CA ASP A 182 6.79 -13.58 -23.12
C ASP A 182 5.29 -13.55 -22.84
N GLU A 183 4.47 -13.63 -23.90
CA GLU A 183 3.02 -13.49 -23.80
C GLU A 183 2.40 -14.55 -22.90
N LYS A 184 2.90 -15.78 -22.94
CA LYS A 184 2.41 -16.87 -22.11
C LYS A 184 2.72 -16.61 -20.64
N PHE A 185 3.96 -16.26 -20.33
CA PHE A 185 4.36 -15.94 -18.96
C PHE A 185 3.60 -14.73 -18.40
N ALA A 186 3.48 -13.65 -19.18
CA ALA A 186 2.73 -12.47 -18.80
C ALA A 186 1.23 -12.78 -18.57
N SER A 187 0.63 -13.58 -19.45
CA SER A 187 -0.76 -14.03 -19.33
C SER A 187 -0.96 -14.93 -18.12
N ASP A 188 -0.07 -15.89 -17.87
CA ASP A 188 -0.14 -16.78 -16.70
C ASP A 188 0.03 -15.98 -15.39
N MET A 189 0.95 -15.01 -15.37
CA MET A 189 1.15 -14.10 -14.23
C MET A 189 -0.09 -13.23 -13.98
N GLN A 190 -0.73 -12.72 -15.01
CA GLN A 190 -2.01 -12.03 -14.89
C GLN A 190 -3.15 -13.01 -14.53
N GLY A 191 -3.15 -14.25 -15.00
CA GLY A 191 -4.14 -15.24 -14.58
C GLY A 191 -4.03 -15.53 -13.08
N PHE A 192 -2.80 -15.65 -12.57
CA PHE A 192 -2.51 -15.95 -11.17
C PHE A 192 -2.73 -14.74 -10.26
N THR A 193 -2.15 -13.59 -10.60
CA THR A 193 -2.19 -12.38 -9.76
C THR A 193 -3.35 -11.46 -10.08
N GLY A 194 -3.83 -11.48 -11.33
CA GLY A 194 -4.71 -10.50 -12.02
C GLY A 194 -4.39 -9.06 -11.88
N ILE A 195 -3.13 -8.79 -11.56
CA ILE A 195 -2.54 -7.52 -11.87
C ILE A 195 -2.08 -7.59 -13.32
N LYS A 196 -2.46 -6.61 -14.13
CA LYS A 196 -2.00 -6.50 -15.51
C LYS A 196 -0.47 -6.40 -15.55
N ASN A 197 0.14 -7.07 -16.53
CA ASN A 197 1.57 -6.90 -16.75
C ASN A 197 1.87 -5.46 -17.22
N ASN A 198 2.69 -4.77 -16.44
CA ASN A 198 3.19 -3.41 -16.67
C ASN A 198 4.68 -3.33 -16.31
N PHE A 199 5.42 -4.39 -16.67
CA PHE A 199 6.85 -4.49 -16.42
C PHE A 199 7.62 -3.24 -16.86
N SER A 200 8.53 -2.78 -16.01
CA SER A 200 9.47 -1.71 -16.32
C SER A 200 10.87 -2.30 -16.39
N GLY A 201 11.61 -2.02 -17.47
CA GLY A 201 12.99 -2.45 -17.62
C GLY A 201 13.91 -1.86 -16.54
N GLY A 202 15.08 -2.47 -16.36
CA GLY A 202 15.97 -2.15 -15.24
C GLY A 202 16.41 -0.68 -15.16
N GLU A 203 16.63 0.00 -16.28
CA GLU A 203 17.01 1.42 -16.30
C GLU A 203 15.87 2.32 -15.80
N ALA A 204 14.65 2.11 -16.31
CA ALA A 204 13.48 2.86 -15.88
C ALA A 204 13.15 2.59 -14.40
N ALA A 205 13.24 1.35 -13.95
CA ALA A 205 13.04 0.98 -12.55
C ALA A 205 14.10 1.61 -11.64
N GLN A 206 15.36 1.63 -12.05
CA GLN A 206 16.45 2.28 -11.31
C GLN A 206 16.24 3.79 -11.19
N GLN A 207 15.83 4.45 -12.27
CA GLN A 207 15.53 5.89 -12.25
C GLN A 207 14.38 6.20 -11.29
N GLN A 208 13.28 5.45 -11.37
CA GLN A 208 12.12 5.61 -10.47
C GLN A 208 12.52 5.39 -9.00
N LEU A 209 13.37 4.40 -8.72
CA LEU A 209 13.85 4.14 -7.37
C LEU A 209 14.70 5.30 -6.84
N ILE A 210 15.59 5.88 -7.66
CA ILE A 210 16.42 7.03 -7.27
C ILE A 210 15.54 8.23 -6.96
N GLU A 211 14.61 8.58 -7.86
CA GLU A 211 13.74 9.75 -7.70
C GLU A 211 12.88 9.64 -6.44
N THR A 212 12.28 8.47 -6.21
CA THR A 212 11.40 8.23 -5.06
C THR A 212 12.17 8.14 -3.75
N THR A 213 13.38 7.58 -3.77
CA THR A 213 14.27 7.58 -2.60
C THR A 213 14.73 8.99 -2.27
N GLN A 214 15.08 9.81 -3.26
CA GLN A 214 15.49 11.19 -3.02
C GLN A 214 14.35 12.00 -2.41
N ALA A 215 13.13 11.88 -2.95
CA ALA A 215 11.96 12.54 -2.39
C ALA A 215 11.69 12.13 -0.93
N PHE A 216 11.90 10.85 -0.58
CA PHE A 216 11.85 10.40 0.81
C PHE A 216 12.97 11.03 1.66
N LEU A 217 14.22 11.03 1.17
CA LEU A 217 15.36 11.58 1.90
C LEU A 217 15.18 13.07 2.20
N ASP A 218 14.60 13.83 1.27
CA ASP A 218 14.30 15.25 1.43
C ASP A 218 13.28 15.52 2.55
N LYS A 219 12.49 14.50 2.92
CA LYS A 219 11.47 14.54 3.98
C LYS A 219 11.78 13.63 5.16
N LYS A 220 12.97 13.03 5.21
CA LYS A 220 13.30 11.97 6.18
C LYS A 220 13.09 12.42 7.62
N ASP A 221 13.58 13.60 7.97
CA ASP A 221 13.49 14.11 9.35
C ASP A 221 12.03 14.38 9.76
N ASP A 222 11.18 14.80 8.82
CA ASP A 222 9.75 15.00 9.07
C ASP A 222 9.05 13.64 9.23
N VAL A 223 9.34 12.70 8.34
CA VAL A 223 8.78 11.33 8.38
C VAL A 223 9.19 10.61 9.66
N ASP A 224 10.46 10.69 10.08
CA ASP A 224 10.94 10.04 11.29
C ASP A 224 10.21 10.59 12.53
N LYS A 225 10.04 11.92 12.64
CA LYS A 225 9.26 12.54 13.74
C LYS A 225 7.80 12.11 13.72
N ILE A 226 7.18 12.06 12.54
CA ILE A 226 5.80 11.59 12.38
C ILE A 226 5.70 10.13 12.82
N ILE A 227 6.61 9.27 12.38
CA ILE A 227 6.63 7.85 12.75
C ILE A 227 6.75 7.69 14.27
N GLU A 228 7.64 8.44 14.92
CA GLU A 228 7.79 8.43 16.38
C GLU A 228 6.50 8.85 17.10
N ALA A 229 5.89 9.95 16.65
CA ALA A 229 4.64 10.46 17.22
C ALA A 229 3.48 9.48 17.02
N VAL A 230 3.34 8.93 15.81
CA VAL A 230 2.31 7.96 15.47
C VAL A 230 2.50 6.68 16.28
N HIS A 231 3.73 6.18 16.39
CA HIS A 231 4.01 4.98 17.18
C HIS A 231 3.59 5.19 18.64
N ALA A 232 4.02 6.28 19.26
CA ALA A 232 3.69 6.59 20.65
C ALA A 232 2.17 6.75 20.89
N LYS A 233 1.45 7.35 19.93
CA LYS A 233 0.02 7.65 20.06
C LYS A 233 -0.85 6.43 19.76
N TYR A 234 -0.63 5.81 18.60
CA TYR A 234 -1.56 4.86 17.99
C TYR A 234 -1.15 3.40 18.18
N VAL A 235 0.11 3.08 18.43
CA VAL A 235 0.55 1.69 18.62
C VAL A 235 0.25 1.22 20.05
N LYS A 236 -0.40 0.05 20.18
CA LYS A 236 -0.79 -0.58 21.44
C LYS A 236 -0.33 -2.03 21.51
#